data_AF-A0A3B1CAY6-F1
#
_entry.id   AF-A0A3B1CAY6-F1
#
_cell.length_a   1.000
_cell.length_b   1.000
_cell.length_c   1.000
_cell.angle_alpha   90.00
_cell.angle_beta   90.00
_cell.angle_gamma   90.00
#
_symmetry.space_group_name_H-M   'P 1'
#
loop_
_entity.id
_entity.type
_entity.pdbx_description
1 polymer ?
#
loop_
_entity_poly.entity_id
_entity_poly.type
_entity_poly.pdbx_seq_one_letter_code
_entity_poly.pdbx_strand_id
1 'polypeptide(L)' 'MAVTFSKSSGRMRVKYTGESKDATTVKGASTKLESGKEYECMEKEYHSQLFIRMHVGGGEKVKVKRSELQKVS' A
#
# COMPACT_ATOMS: atom_id res chain seq x y z
N MET A 1 2.70 19.66 23.52
CA MET A 1 2.37 18.23 23.56
C MET A 1 3.30 17.50 22.60
N ALA A 2 4.31 16.81 23.11
CA ALA A 2 5.25 16.06 22.30
C ALA A 2 4.60 14.72 21.91
N VAL A 3 4.33 14.53 20.62
CA VAL A 3 3.89 13.22 20.11
C VAL A 3 5.11 12.32 20.04
N THR A 4 5.24 11.46 21.04
CA THR A 4 6.25 10.41 21.10
C THR A 4 6.03 9.47 19.92
N PHE A 5 6.89 9.53 18.89
CA PHE A 5 6.95 8.57 17.79
C PHE A 5 7.37 7.20 18.33
N SER A 6 6.42 6.51 18.95
CA SER A 6 6.59 5.17 19.48
C SER A 6 6.61 4.19 18.31
N LYS A 7 7.80 3.92 17.76
CA LYS A 7 8.17 2.69 17.03
C LYS A 7 7.01 2.03 16.28
N SER A 8 6.54 2.68 15.21
CA SER A 8 5.34 2.25 14.48
C SER A 8 5.58 0.92 13.79
N SER A 9 4.95 -0.12 14.31
CA SER A 9 5.28 -1.52 14.05
C SER A 9 4.76 -1.97 12.68
N GLY A 10 5.64 -2.07 11.68
CA GLY A 10 5.45 -2.90 10.48
C GLY A 10 4.66 -2.31 9.31
N ARG A 11 4.47 -0.99 9.24
CA ARG A 11 3.92 -0.31 8.05
C ARG A 11 5.05 0.38 7.28
N MET A 12 5.07 0.18 5.97
CA MET A 12 6.05 0.72 5.03
C MET A 12 5.33 1.49 3.93
N ARG A 13 5.93 2.58 3.45
CA ARG A 13 5.41 3.33 2.30
C ARG A 13 5.95 2.74 1.01
N VAL A 14 5.07 2.60 0.03
CA VAL A 14 5.35 2.06 -1.28
C VAL A 14 4.70 2.92 -2.34
N LYS A 15 5.44 3.22 -3.39
CA LYS A 15 4.95 3.90 -4.58
C LYS A 15 4.47 2.86 -5.57
N TYR A 16 3.23 3.01 -6.02
CA TYR A 16 2.72 2.19 -7.11
C TYR A 16 3.36 2.64 -8.42
N THR A 17 4.08 1.75 -9.08
CA THR A 17 4.75 2.02 -10.36
C THR A 17 4.11 1.24 -11.52
N GLY A 18 3.01 0.52 -11.27
CA GLY A 18 2.23 -0.15 -12.30
C GLY A 18 1.37 0.83 -13.12
N GLU A 19 0.57 0.29 -14.04
CA GLU A 19 -0.37 1.09 -14.83
C GLU A 19 -1.55 1.57 -13.99
N SER A 20 -1.94 2.83 -14.19
CA SER A 20 -3.12 3.41 -13.56
C SER A 20 -4.38 2.66 -14.01
N LYS A 21 -5.13 2.11 -13.07
CA LYS A 21 -6.32 1.31 -13.36
C LYS A 21 -7.35 1.39 -12.25
N ASP A 22 -8.60 1.20 -12.63
CA ASP A 22 -9.66 0.91 -11.66
C ASP A 22 -9.39 -0.46 -11.05
N ALA A 23 -9.25 -0.49 -9.73
CA ALA A 23 -8.99 -1.69 -8.97
C ALA A 23 -10.11 -1.89 -7.96
N THR A 24 -10.44 -3.14 -7.68
CA THR A 24 -11.40 -3.47 -6.65
C THR A 24 -10.68 -3.68 -5.33
N THR A 25 -11.10 -2.98 -4.27
CA THR A 25 -10.58 -3.20 -2.92
C THR A 25 -11.01 -4.58 -2.43
N VAL A 26 -10.33 -5.10 -1.41
CA VAL A 26 -10.67 -6.39 -0.79
C VAL A 26 -12.10 -6.39 -0.22
N LYS A 27 -12.67 -5.20 0.05
CA LYS A 27 -14.04 -5.01 0.50
C LYS A 27 -15.07 -4.94 -0.63
N GLY A 28 -14.65 -4.98 -1.89
CA GLY A 28 -15.53 -4.87 -3.05
C GLY A 28 -15.81 -3.45 -3.52
N ALA A 29 -15.13 -2.43 -2.97
CA ALA A 29 -15.28 -1.06 -3.45
C ALA A 29 -14.42 -0.81 -4.68
N SER A 30 -14.87 0.03 -5.59
CA SER A 30 -14.05 0.55 -6.68
C SER A 30 -13.09 1.60 -6.14
N THR A 31 -11.80 1.39 -6.36
CA THR A 31 -10.74 2.36 -6.07
C THR A 31 -9.93 2.62 -7.33
N LYS A 32 -9.30 3.79 -7.42
CA LYS A 32 -8.38 4.10 -8.51
C LYS A 32 -6.95 3.94 -8.01
N LEU A 33 -6.25 2.98 -8.59
CA LEU A 33 -4.80 2.88 -8.45
C LEU A 33 -4.17 3.82 -9.46
N GLU A 34 -3.49 4.85 -8.97
CA GLU A 34 -2.80 5.81 -9.82
C GLU A 34 -1.30 5.52 -9.80
N SER A 35 -0.72 5.38 -10.99
CA SER A 35 0.73 5.24 -11.13
C SER A 35 1.44 6.47 -10.57
N GLY A 36 2.51 6.24 -9.81
CA GLY A 36 3.27 7.28 -9.14
C GLY A 36 2.72 7.70 -7.78
N LYS A 37 1.55 7.18 -7.36
CA LYS A 37 0.96 7.49 -6.06
C LYS A 37 1.58 6.64 -4.95
N GLU A 38 1.77 7.27 -3.80
CA GLU A 38 2.28 6.61 -2.60
C GLU A 38 1.14 6.04 -1.78
N TYR A 39 1.37 4.84 -1.25
CA TYR A 39 0.44 4.11 -0.42
C TYR A 39 1.17 3.46 0.75
N GLU A 40 0.43 3.11 1.79
CA GLU A 40 0.97 2.37 2.92
C GLU A 40 0.71 0.87 2.75
N CYS A 41 1.68 0.02 3.04
CA CYS A 41 1.49 -1.42 3.11
C CYS A 41 2.13 -2.00 4.37
N MET A 42 1.83 -3.25 4.69
CA MET A 42 2.56 -3.96 5.75
C MET A 42 3.92 -4.43 5.22
N GLU A 43 5.00 -4.09 5.92
CA GLU A 43 6.37 -4.49 5.56
C GLU A 43 6.53 -6.01 5.53
N LYS A 44 5.91 -6.72 6.50
CA LYS A 44 5.88 -8.18 6.52
C LYS A 44 5.24 -8.78 5.26
N GLU A 45 4.16 -8.16 4.75
CA GLU A 45 3.57 -8.58 3.48
C GLU A 45 4.53 -8.25 2.33
N TYR A 46 5.12 -7.06 2.31
CA TYR A 46 6.08 -6.65 1.26
C TYR A 46 7.24 -7.63 1.09
N HIS A 47 7.80 -8.13 2.19
CA HIS A 47 8.94 -9.04 2.15
C HIS A 47 8.53 -10.51 1.96
N SER A 48 7.34 -10.91 2.41
CA SER A 48 6.94 -12.32 2.46
C SER A 48 5.91 -12.74 1.39
N GLN A 49 5.22 -11.80 0.75
CA GLN A 49 4.15 -12.09 -0.21
C GLN A 49 4.48 -11.58 -1.62
N LEU A 50 3.98 -12.30 -2.63
CA LEU A 50 3.98 -11.85 -4.03
C LEU A 50 2.98 -10.72 -4.26
N PHE A 51 1.91 -10.69 -3.45
CA PHE A 51 0.85 -9.71 -3.54
C PHE A 51 0.75 -8.94 -2.23
N ILE A 52 0.86 -7.63 -2.33
CA ILE A 52 0.90 -6.72 -1.19
C ILE A 52 -0.45 -6.03 -1.09
N ARG A 53 -1.00 -5.99 0.11
CA ARG A 53 -2.22 -5.25 0.41
C ARG A 53 -1.86 -3.81 0.76
N MET A 54 -2.08 -2.92 -0.18
CA MET A 54 -1.83 -1.49 0.00
C MET A 54 -3.08 -0.79 0.51
N HIS A 55 -2.89 0.16 1.40
CA HIS A 55 -3.92 1.00 1.96
C HIS A 55 -4.13 2.21 1.04
N VAL A 56 -5.31 2.30 0.44
CA VAL A 56 -5.71 3.30 -0.56
C VAL A 56 -6.46 4.50 0.04
N GLY A 57 -6.67 4.51 1.36
CA GLY A 57 -7.49 5.49 2.09
C GLY A 57 -8.75 4.86 2.69
N GLY A 58 -9.36 5.49 3.69
CA GLY A 58 -10.65 5.02 4.27
C GLY A 58 -10.60 3.64 4.96
N GLY A 59 -9.41 3.13 5.29
CA GLY A 59 -9.23 1.76 5.82
C GLY A 59 -9.39 0.66 4.78
N GLU A 60 -9.44 1.02 3.50
CA GLU A 60 -9.54 0.08 2.39
C GLU A 60 -8.18 -0.45 1.96
N LYS A 61 -8.18 -1.68 1.45
CA LYS A 61 -6.97 -2.38 1.02
C LYS A 61 -7.13 -2.84 -0.42
N VAL A 62 -6.11 -2.64 -1.24
CA VAL A 62 -6.05 -3.13 -2.61
C VAL A 62 -4.89 -4.10 -2.76
N LYS A 63 -5.12 -5.21 -3.47
CA LYS A 63 -4.12 -6.28 -3.65
C LYS A 63 -3.34 -6.00 -4.92
N VAL A 64 -2.05 -5.69 -4.78
CA VAL A 64 -1.16 -5.32 -5.88
C VAL A 64 0.05 -6.22 -5.90
N LYS A 65 0.62 -6.53 -7.06
CA LYS A 65 1.85 -7.34 -7.12
C LYS A 65 3.01 -6.54 -6.56
N ARG A 66 3.86 -7.19 -5.76
CA ARG A 66 5.11 -6.59 -5.26
C ARG A 66 5.97 -6.01 -6.38
N SER A 67 6.02 -6.65 -7.55
CA SER A 67 6.79 -6.18 -8.71
C SER A 67 6.31 -4.83 -9.26
N GLU A 68 5.06 -4.45 -9.00
CA GLU A 68 4.48 -3.15 -9.39
C GLU A 68 4.67 -2.09 -8.28
N LEU A 69 5.46 -2.40 -7.25
CA LEU A 69 5.65 -1.57 -6.06
C LEU A 69 7.10 -1.24 -5.79
N GLN A 70 7.36 0.05 -5.70
CA GLN A 70 8.65 0.59 -5.33
C GLN A 70 8.64 1.01 -3.86
N LYS A 71 9.61 0.53 -3.08
CA LYS A 71 9.81 1.01 -1.70
C LYS A 71 10.17 2.50 -1.73
N VAL A 72 9.43 3.29 -0.96
CA VAL A 72 9.78 4.68 -0.67
C VAL A 72 10.28 4.69 0.77
N SER A 73 11.60 4.85 0.94
CA SER A 73 12.23 5.00 2.26
C SER A 73 11.90 6.35 2.87
#